data_AF-A0A101EPA3-F1
#
_entry.id   AF-A0A101EPA3-F1
#
_cell.length_a   1.000
_cell.length_b   1.000
_cell.length_c   1.000
_cell.angle_alpha   90.00
_cell.angle_beta   90.00
_cell.angle_gamma   90.00
#
_symmetry.space_group_name_H-M   'P 1'
#
loop_
_entity.id
_entity.type
_entity.pdbx_description
1 polymer ?
#
loop_
_entity_poly.entity_id
_entity_poly.type
_entity_poly.pdbx_seq_one_letter_code
_entity_poly.pdbx_strand_id
1 'polypeptide(L)'
;MPLLTVNRLNKSFGGLVALNNFTLNVEEGELVGLIGPNGAGKTTVFNLLTGLYQPTSGSIVFNGHDLKGKPPHLITKMGIARTFQNIRLFGNLSVLDNVKIAYQTVINYGLIPAFFRVPPFSRRESEIEKEALDIMREAYHKLCIRPLPMELYQHVNALYSFHIAPKHYILKAAKSLIKYDKPPENNKKILWLHLAPYYDNELYKIFCRTSKTIVATSEFEWDWLYWQVDPVHPFQSLAKKLMLNPEIGPVEKRIDFVSKLALDFKVDGVIHFNHWGCKQSWGSIHLIKENFEKLGIPFLAIDGDCVDHSNQSSAQFKTRIEAFLEMIE
;
A
#
# COMPACT_ATOMS: atom_id res chain seq x y z
N MET A 1 7.26 9.87 -34.88
CA MET A 1 8.57 10.39 -34.41
C MET A 1 8.72 9.88 -32.99
N PRO A 2 9.90 9.39 -32.59
CA PRO A 2 10.12 8.86 -31.25
C PRO A 2 9.79 9.91 -30.19
N LEU A 3 9.08 9.48 -29.14
CA LEU A 3 8.74 10.32 -27.99
C LEU A 3 9.99 10.71 -27.20
N LEU A 4 10.95 9.79 -27.05
CA LEU A 4 12.24 10.05 -26.43
C LEU A 4 13.36 9.61 -27.37
N THR A 5 14.31 10.50 -27.63
CA THR A 5 15.53 10.24 -28.41
C THR A 5 16.75 10.58 -27.56
N VAL A 6 17.60 9.60 -27.34
CA VAL A 6 18.89 9.74 -26.67
C VAL A 6 19.97 9.44 -27.69
N ASN A 7 20.84 10.40 -27.97
CA ASN A 7 21.84 10.27 -29.02
C ASN A 7 23.25 10.36 -28.43
N ARG A 8 24.00 9.25 -28.52
CA ARG A 8 25.43 9.13 -28.13
C ARG A 8 25.73 9.77 -26.77
N LEU A 9 24.91 9.46 -25.77
CA LEU A 9 24.97 10.05 -24.45
C LEU A 9 26.20 9.53 -23.68
N ASN A 10 27.01 10.46 -23.19
CA ASN A 10 28.20 10.18 -22.41
C ASN A 10 28.13 10.84 -21.04
N LYS A 11 28.67 10.16 -20.02
CA LYS A 11 28.84 10.73 -18.68
C LYS A 11 30.09 10.22 -18.01
N SER A 12 30.94 11.16 -17.61
CA SER A 12 32.10 10.90 -16.76
C SER A 12 31.95 11.61 -15.41
N PHE A 13 32.49 10.97 -14.36
CA PHE A 13 32.63 11.55 -13.01
C PHE A 13 34.12 11.58 -12.69
N GLY A 14 34.73 12.77 -12.76
CA GLY A 14 36.18 12.89 -12.74
C GLY A 14 36.81 12.06 -13.86
N GLY A 15 37.73 11.16 -13.51
CA GLY A 15 38.37 10.24 -14.46
C GLY A 15 37.59 8.97 -14.81
N LEU A 16 36.44 8.71 -14.17
CA LEU A 16 35.66 7.49 -14.40
C LEU A 16 34.56 7.72 -15.44
N VAL A 17 34.61 6.99 -16.55
CA VAL A 17 33.52 6.96 -17.55
C VAL A 17 32.40 6.06 -17.04
N ALA A 18 31.28 6.65 -16.65
CA ALA A 18 30.12 5.93 -16.10
C ALA A 18 29.04 5.62 -17.15
N LEU A 19 29.06 6.31 -18.28
CA LEU A 19 28.22 6.02 -19.44
C LEU A 19 28.99 6.41 -20.70
N ASN A 20 29.06 5.50 -21.67
CA ASN A 20 29.77 5.71 -22.93
C ASN A 20 28.84 5.42 -24.12
N ASN A 21 28.65 6.41 -24.98
CA ASN A 21 27.95 6.33 -26.26
C ASN A 21 26.53 5.70 -26.20
N PHE A 22 25.78 5.95 -25.13
CA PHE A 22 24.45 5.36 -24.95
C PHE A 22 23.43 6.00 -25.89
N THR A 23 22.72 5.19 -26.68
CA THR A 23 21.71 5.63 -27.65
C THR A 23 20.44 4.84 -27.43
N LEU A 24 19.30 5.51 -27.46
CA LEU A 24 17.98 4.92 -27.23
C LEU A 24 16.93 5.76 -27.94
N ASN A 25 16.02 5.10 -28.64
CA ASN A 25 14.77 5.69 -29.10
C ASN A 25 13.62 4.97 -28.42
N VAL A 26 12.62 5.71 -27.93
CA VAL A 26 11.40 5.17 -27.34
C VAL A 26 10.21 5.83 -28.03
N GLU A 27 9.33 5.02 -28.60
CA GLU A 27 8.09 5.47 -29.23
C GLU A 27 6.99 5.67 -28.18
N GLU A 28 5.93 6.40 -28.55
CA GLU A 28 4.79 6.60 -27.66
C GLU A 28 4.06 5.27 -27.36
N GLY A 29 3.78 5.02 -26.08
CA GLY A 29 3.17 3.77 -25.62
C GLY A 29 4.13 2.57 -25.51
N GLU A 30 5.41 2.74 -25.87
CA GLU A 30 6.41 1.68 -25.80
C GLU A 30 6.90 1.42 -24.36
N LEU A 31 6.97 0.14 -23.96
CA LEU A 31 7.53 -0.29 -22.69
C LEU A 31 8.96 -0.81 -22.87
N VAL A 32 9.94 -0.06 -22.38
CA VAL A 32 11.37 -0.39 -22.52
C VAL A 32 11.99 -0.73 -21.16
N GLY A 33 12.69 -1.88 -21.11
CA GLY A 33 13.45 -2.32 -19.94
C GLY A 33 14.96 -2.13 -20.12
N LEU A 34 15.63 -1.48 -19.16
CA LEU A 34 17.09 -1.37 -19.12
C LEU A 34 17.69 -2.35 -18.12
N ILE A 35 18.32 -3.42 -18.61
CA ILE A 35 18.96 -4.47 -17.80
C ILE A 35 20.48 -4.38 -17.86
N GLY A 36 21.16 -4.89 -16.83
CA GLY A 36 22.61 -4.93 -16.76
C GLY A 36 23.12 -5.15 -15.33
N PRO A 37 24.40 -5.47 -15.12
CA PRO A 37 24.96 -5.69 -13.79
C PRO A 37 25.01 -4.40 -12.94
N ASN A 38 25.23 -4.54 -11.64
CA ASN A 38 25.45 -3.40 -10.76
C ASN A 38 26.71 -2.64 -11.22
N GLY A 39 26.64 -1.31 -11.26
CA GLY A 39 27.73 -0.48 -11.79
C GLY A 39 27.70 -0.27 -13.32
N ALA A 40 26.84 -0.94 -14.08
CA ALA A 40 26.74 -0.78 -15.54
C ALA A 40 26.19 0.58 -16.04
N GLY A 41 26.00 1.56 -15.15
CA GLY A 41 25.51 2.88 -15.54
C GLY A 41 23.99 3.05 -15.64
N LYS A 42 23.17 2.05 -15.28
CA LYS A 42 21.69 2.14 -15.32
C LYS A 42 21.15 3.34 -14.55
N THR A 43 21.58 3.50 -13.30
CA THR A 43 21.19 4.65 -12.46
C THR A 43 21.68 5.97 -13.06
N THR A 44 22.84 5.97 -13.71
CA THR A 44 23.39 7.13 -14.42
C THR A 44 22.47 7.55 -15.57
N VAL A 45 21.99 6.59 -16.38
CA VAL A 45 21.02 6.87 -17.45
C VAL A 45 19.77 7.52 -16.89
N PHE A 46 19.14 6.95 -15.86
CA PHE A 46 17.95 7.55 -15.24
C PHE A 46 18.22 8.95 -14.68
N ASN A 47 19.37 9.18 -14.04
CA ASN A 47 19.74 10.50 -13.53
C ASN A 47 19.94 11.54 -14.64
N LEU A 48 20.43 11.13 -15.81
CA LEU A 48 20.58 12.01 -16.98
C LEU A 48 19.22 12.32 -17.61
N LEU A 49 18.37 11.31 -17.81
CA LEU A 49 17.01 11.48 -18.34
C LEU A 49 16.15 12.41 -17.48
N THR A 50 16.34 12.40 -16.16
CA THR A 50 15.62 13.29 -15.24
C THR A 50 16.35 14.60 -14.93
N GLY A 51 17.48 14.90 -15.58
CA GLY A 51 18.26 16.12 -15.36
C GLY A 51 18.90 16.28 -13.98
N LEU A 52 19.00 15.19 -13.20
CA LEU A 52 19.79 15.19 -11.96
C LEU A 52 21.28 15.29 -12.26
N TYR A 53 21.71 14.69 -13.36
CA TYR A 53 23.04 14.88 -13.93
C TYR A 53 22.93 15.50 -15.30
N GLN A 54 23.91 16.33 -15.66
CA GLN A 54 24.10 16.78 -17.03
C GLN A 54 25.03 15.81 -17.78
N PRO A 55 24.75 15.51 -19.05
CA PRO A 55 25.65 14.71 -19.87
C PRO A 55 26.97 15.44 -20.10
N THR A 56 28.05 14.68 -20.22
CA THR A 56 29.36 15.23 -20.64
C THR A 56 29.33 15.55 -22.14
N SER A 57 28.67 14.71 -22.94
CA SER A 57 28.37 14.94 -24.36
C SER A 57 27.17 14.08 -24.80
N GLY A 58 26.68 14.33 -26.01
CA GLY A 58 25.43 13.76 -26.52
C GLY A 58 24.21 14.63 -26.21
N SER A 59 23.03 14.17 -26.59
CA SER A 59 21.77 14.91 -26.45
C SER A 59 20.61 14.01 -26.03
N ILE A 60 19.62 14.60 -25.37
CA ILE A 60 18.36 13.96 -24.99
C ILE A 60 17.24 14.87 -25.46
N VAL A 61 16.37 14.35 -26.33
CA VAL A 61 15.21 15.06 -26.85
C VAL A 61 13.95 14.30 -26.44
N PHE A 62 13.01 15.00 -25.81
CA PHE A 62 11.71 14.45 -25.41
C PHE A 62 10.60 15.27 -26.05
N ASN A 63 9.71 14.60 -26.77
CA ASN A 63 8.58 15.19 -27.50
C ASN A 63 9.02 16.41 -28.34
N GLY A 64 10.12 16.27 -29.09
CA GLY A 64 10.70 17.33 -29.91
C GLY A 64 11.49 18.42 -29.16
N HIS A 65 11.58 18.36 -27.82
CA HIS A 65 12.28 19.35 -27.01
C HIS A 65 13.59 18.81 -26.40
N ASP A 66 14.70 19.52 -26.58
CA ASP A 66 15.98 19.19 -25.93
C ASP A 66 15.88 19.37 -24.41
N LEU A 67 16.36 18.38 -23.65
CA LEU A 67 16.40 18.39 -22.19
C LEU A 67 17.67 18.99 -21.60
N LYS A 68 18.68 19.30 -22.43
CA LYS A 68 19.98 19.81 -21.99
C LYS A 68 19.83 21.03 -21.08
N GLY A 69 20.51 20.99 -19.92
CA GLY A 69 20.53 22.10 -18.95
C GLY A 69 19.22 22.31 -18.19
N LYS A 70 18.15 21.57 -18.48
CA LYS A 70 16.88 21.72 -17.76
C LYS A 70 16.97 21.09 -16.38
N PRO A 71 16.53 21.78 -15.32
CA PRO A 71 16.42 21.19 -13.99
C PRO A 71 15.26 20.17 -13.93
N PRO A 72 15.30 19.21 -12.99
CA PRO A 72 14.31 18.14 -12.89
C PRO A 72 12.84 18.61 -12.87
N HIS A 73 12.54 19.71 -12.18
CA HIS A 73 11.16 20.23 -12.08
C HIS A 73 10.61 20.72 -13.42
N LEU A 74 11.45 21.22 -14.34
CA LEU A 74 11.01 21.58 -15.69
C LEU A 74 10.84 20.34 -16.57
N ILE A 75 11.73 19.35 -16.43
CA ILE A 75 11.63 18.07 -17.13
C ILE A 75 10.35 17.33 -16.74
N THR A 76 9.97 17.36 -15.45
CA THR A 76 8.69 16.79 -15.00
C THR A 76 7.48 17.52 -15.57
N LYS A 77 7.52 18.85 -15.66
CA LYS A 77 6.46 19.64 -16.34
C LYS A 77 6.33 19.31 -17.83
N MET A 78 7.40 18.84 -18.46
CA MET A 78 7.38 18.39 -19.86
C MET A 78 6.76 17.00 -20.01
N GLY A 79 6.56 16.23 -18.92
CA GLY A 79 5.92 14.91 -18.96
C GLY A 79 6.82 13.74 -18.54
N ILE A 80 8.07 13.99 -18.11
CA ILE A 80 8.96 12.92 -17.61
C ILE A 80 8.92 12.87 -16.09
N ALA A 81 8.28 11.83 -15.55
CA ALA A 81 8.29 11.54 -14.11
C ALA A 81 9.23 10.37 -13.79
N ARG A 82 9.71 10.32 -12.54
CA ARG A 82 10.56 9.23 -12.05
C ARG A 82 10.11 8.76 -10.68
N THR A 83 9.99 7.44 -10.56
CA THR A 83 9.89 6.75 -9.27
C THR A 83 11.27 6.33 -8.78
N PHE A 84 11.43 6.25 -7.46
CA PHE A 84 12.67 5.78 -6.83
C PHE A 84 12.45 4.38 -6.28
N GLN A 85 13.48 3.53 -6.35
CA GLN A 85 13.43 2.16 -5.80
C GLN A 85 13.02 2.15 -4.32
N ASN A 86 13.54 3.12 -3.55
CA ASN A 86 13.06 3.39 -2.20
C ASN A 86 12.19 4.63 -2.24
N ILE A 87 10.87 4.42 -2.14
CA ILE A 87 9.91 5.52 -2.08
C ILE A 87 10.12 6.26 -0.76
N ARG A 88 10.56 7.52 -0.84
CA ARG A 88 10.66 8.40 0.32
C ARG A 88 9.37 9.18 0.46
N LEU A 89 8.42 8.61 1.20
CA LEU A 89 7.21 9.32 1.61
C LEU A 89 7.54 10.30 2.75
N PHE A 90 6.76 11.36 2.84
CA PHE A 90 6.80 12.26 3.98
C PHE A 90 6.03 11.62 5.13
N GLY A 91 6.76 11.07 6.11
CA GLY A 91 6.18 10.30 7.22
C GLY A 91 5.25 11.10 8.15
N ASN A 92 5.34 12.43 8.13
CA ASN A 92 4.45 13.30 8.90
C ASN A 92 3.20 13.73 8.12
N LEU A 93 3.07 13.31 6.86
CA LEU A 93 1.94 13.63 6.00
C LEU A 93 1.03 12.41 5.83
N SER A 94 -0.26 12.67 5.62
CA SER A 94 -1.19 11.59 5.30
C SER A 94 -0.87 10.95 3.94
N VAL A 95 -1.42 9.77 3.67
CA VAL A 95 -1.33 9.14 2.34
C VAL A 95 -1.90 10.07 1.27
N LEU A 96 -3.05 10.69 1.53
CA LEU A 96 -3.66 11.67 0.63
C LEU A 96 -2.71 12.84 0.36
N ASP A 97 -2.09 13.41 1.37
CA ASP A 97 -1.18 14.54 1.20
C ASP A 97 0.07 14.15 0.39
N ASN A 98 0.60 12.95 0.60
CA ASN A 98 1.68 12.40 -0.23
C ASN A 98 1.27 12.29 -1.70
N VAL A 99 0.01 11.93 -1.99
CA VAL A 99 -0.54 11.90 -3.36
C VAL A 99 -0.75 13.32 -3.89
N LYS A 100 -1.33 14.23 -3.11
CA LYS A 100 -1.58 15.63 -3.48
C LYS A 100 -0.28 16.37 -3.83
N ILE A 101 0.85 16.03 -3.21
CA ILE A 101 2.17 16.61 -3.55
C ILE A 101 2.52 16.41 -5.04
N ALA A 102 2.12 15.30 -5.66
CA ALA A 102 2.38 15.07 -7.09
C ALA A 102 1.74 16.14 -7.99
N TYR A 103 0.64 16.76 -7.55
CA TYR A 103 -0.07 17.81 -8.28
C TYR A 103 0.67 19.15 -8.28
N GLN A 104 1.74 19.34 -7.49
CA GLN A 104 2.53 20.58 -7.49
C GLN A 104 3.03 20.99 -8.88
N THR A 105 3.20 20.04 -9.78
CA THR A 105 3.65 20.27 -11.16
C THR A 105 2.59 20.95 -12.04
N VAL A 106 1.30 20.82 -11.68
CA VAL A 106 0.12 21.29 -12.43
C VAL A 106 -0.70 22.34 -11.67
N ILE A 107 -0.21 22.83 -10.52
CA ILE A 107 -0.82 23.95 -9.80
C ILE A 107 -0.73 25.22 -10.67
N ASN A 108 -1.84 25.96 -10.75
CA ASN A 108 -1.99 27.17 -11.56
C ASN A 108 -2.26 28.45 -10.73
N TYR A 109 -2.13 28.39 -9.40
CA TYR A 109 -2.20 29.57 -8.52
C TYR A 109 -0.80 30.01 -8.05
N GLY A 110 -0.64 31.32 -7.80
CA GLY A 110 0.61 31.91 -7.30
C GLY A 110 0.73 31.92 -5.77
N LEU A 111 1.86 32.40 -5.26
CA LEU A 111 2.13 32.49 -3.82
C LEU A 111 1.14 33.39 -3.06
N ILE A 112 0.71 34.49 -3.68
CA ILE A 112 -0.22 35.44 -3.05
C ILE A 112 -1.58 34.76 -2.78
N PRO A 113 -2.25 34.12 -3.77
CA PRO A 113 -3.45 33.34 -3.49
C PRO A 113 -3.28 32.24 -2.46
N ALA A 114 -2.13 31.55 -2.44
CA ALA A 114 -1.83 30.50 -1.48
C ALA A 114 -1.69 31.04 -0.05
N PHE A 115 -1.00 32.18 0.11
CA PHE A 115 -0.78 32.82 1.40
C PHE A 115 -2.08 33.36 2.01
N PHE A 116 -2.88 34.07 1.21
CA PHE A 116 -4.16 34.64 1.67
C PHE A 116 -5.34 33.66 1.60
N ARG A 117 -5.12 32.44 1.09
CA ARG A 117 -6.14 31.40 0.90
C ARG A 117 -7.40 31.89 0.17
N VAL A 118 -7.21 32.78 -0.82
CA VAL A 118 -8.31 33.39 -1.59
C VAL A 118 -8.93 32.37 -2.56
N PRO A 119 -10.13 32.62 -3.13
CA PRO A 119 -10.89 31.60 -3.87
C PRO A 119 -10.15 30.81 -4.96
N PRO A 120 -9.21 31.38 -5.75
CA PRO A 120 -8.41 30.61 -6.71
C PRO A 120 -7.60 29.46 -6.07
N PHE A 121 -7.08 29.66 -4.86
CA PHE A 121 -6.39 28.62 -4.10
C PHE A 121 -7.38 27.56 -3.60
N SER A 122 -8.43 27.99 -2.90
CA SER A 122 -9.39 27.08 -2.26
C SER A 122 -10.11 26.18 -3.26
N ARG A 123 -10.50 26.72 -4.43
CA ARG A 123 -11.12 25.93 -5.50
C ARG A 123 -10.16 24.86 -6.04
N ARG A 124 -8.92 25.25 -6.35
CA ARG A 124 -7.95 24.31 -6.94
C ARG A 124 -7.52 23.22 -5.96
N GLU A 125 -7.34 23.55 -4.68
CA GLU A 125 -7.04 22.56 -3.65
C GLU A 125 -8.17 21.54 -3.46
N SER A 126 -9.42 21.99 -3.53
CA SER A 126 -10.59 21.10 -3.46
C SER A 126 -10.70 20.18 -4.68
N GLU A 127 -10.41 20.69 -5.88
CA GLU A 127 -10.31 19.88 -7.10
C GLU A 127 -9.21 18.81 -7.00
N ILE A 128 -8.00 19.21 -6.61
CA ILE A 128 -6.85 18.30 -6.43
C ILE A 128 -7.19 17.22 -5.40
N GLU A 129 -7.84 17.59 -4.30
CA GLU A 129 -8.25 16.63 -3.27
C GLU A 129 -9.25 15.61 -3.81
N LYS A 130 -10.25 16.07 -4.57
CA LYS A 130 -11.21 15.18 -5.22
C LYS A 130 -10.54 14.24 -6.22
N GLU A 131 -9.69 14.77 -7.11
CA GLU A 131 -8.94 13.96 -8.09
C GLU A 131 -8.03 12.93 -7.40
N ALA A 132 -7.32 13.32 -6.34
CA ALA A 132 -6.48 12.42 -5.56
C ALA A 132 -7.29 11.32 -4.87
N LEU A 133 -8.45 11.65 -4.29
CA LEU A 133 -9.36 10.67 -3.69
C LEU A 133 -9.90 9.69 -4.74
N ASP A 134 -10.24 10.18 -5.93
CA ASP A 134 -10.74 9.32 -7.02
C ASP A 134 -9.64 8.36 -7.52
N ILE A 135 -8.39 8.81 -7.66
CA ILE A 135 -7.24 7.94 -7.97
C ILE A 135 -7.01 6.92 -6.87
N MET A 136 -7.07 7.32 -5.60
CA MET A 136 -6.89 6.40 -4.48
C MET A 136 -8.02 5.37 -4.41
N ARG A 137 -9.26 5.74 -4.74
CA ARG A 137 -10.38 4.81 -4.88
C ARG A 137 -10.15 3.83 -6.02
N GLU A 138 -9.69 4.30 -7.17
CA GLU A 138 -9.34 3.42 -8.29
C GLU A 138 -8.20 2.46 -7.91
N ALA A 139 -7.17 2.96 -7.23
CA ALA A 139 -6.06 2.17 -6.72
C ALA A 139 -6.55 1.12 -5.70
N TYR A 140 -7.46 1.51 -4.79
CA TYR A 140 -8.12 0.62 -3.85
C TYR A 140 -8.87 -0.50 -4.58
N HIS A 141 -9.67 -0.18 -5.59
CA HIS A 141 -10.34 -1.19 -6.41
C HIS A 141 -9.36 -2.13 -7.13
N LYS A 142 -8.18 -1.63 -7.56
CA LYS A 142 -7.12 -2.47 -8.12
C LYS A 142 -6.44 -3.36 -7.07
N LEU A 143 -6.30 -2.88 -5.83
CA LEU A 143 -5.80 -3.68 -4.70
C LEU A 143 -6.79 -4.80 -4.33
N CYS A 144 -8.10 -4.59 -4.46
CA CYS A 144 -9.10 -5.66 -4.31
C CYS A 144 -8.85 -6.85 -5.27
N ILE A 145 -8.16 -6.61 -6.39
CA ILE A 145 -7.79 -7.64 -7.38
C ILE A 145 -6.38 -8.20 -7.11
N ARG A 146 -5.52 -7.47 -6.38
CA ARG A 146 -4.15 -7.84 -6.03
C ARG A 146 -3.93 -7.76 -4.52
N PRO A 147 -4.46 -8.74 -3.76
CA PRO A 147 -4.36 -8.77 -2.30
C PRO A 147 -2.92 -8.75 -1.79
N LEU A 148 -2.75 -8.13 -0.63
CA LEU A 148 -1.48 -8.06 0.09
C LEU A 148 -1.17 -9.42 0.73
N PRO A 149 0.08 -9.92 0.69
CA PRO A 149 0.41 -11.20 1.30
C PRO A 149 0.22 -11.18 2.83
N MET A 150 -0.37 -12.24 3.40
CA MET A 150 -0.59 -12.40 4.85
C MET A 150 0.69 -12.25 5.68
N GLU A 151 1.86 -12.56 5.12
CA GLU A 151 3.13 -12.33 5.81
C GLU A 151 3.38 -10.84 6.06
N LEU A 152 2.97 -9.96 5.14
CA LEU A 152 3.07 -8.52 5.37
C LEU A 152 2.09 -8.08 6.47
N TYR A 153 0.86 -8.60 6.42
CA TYR A 153 -0.17 -8.36 7.43
C TYR A 153 0.25 -8.77 8.85
N GLN A 154 0.70 -10.02 9.03
CA GLN A 154 1.13 -10.52 10.34
C GLN A 154 2.37 -9.79 10.85
N HIS A 155 3.35 -9.49 9.98
CA HIS A 155 4.52 -8.73 10.42
C HIS A 155 4.14 -7.27 10.79
N VAL A 156 3.24 -6.61 10.08
CA VAL A 156 2.77 -5.26 10.42
C VAL A 156 1.98 -5.26 11.74
N ASN A 157 1.10 -6.23 11.95
CA ASN A 157 0.37 -6.39 13.21
C ASN A 157 1.29 -6.76 14.38
N ALA A 158 2.25 -7.63 14.14
CA ALA A 158 3.29 -7.93 15.11
C ALA A 158 4.05 -6.65 15.46
N LEU A 159 4.48 -5.86 14.46
CA LEU A 159 5.12 -4.56 14.68
C LEU A 159 4.24 -3.63 15.52
N TYR A 160 2.93 -3.57 15.26
CA TYR A 160 1.94 -2.80 16.04
C TYR A 160 1.90 -3.24 17.51
N SER A 161 1.84 -4.55 17.76
CA SER A 161 1.89 -5.11 19.13
C SER A 161 3.25 -4.88 19.82
N PHE A 162 4.34 -4.74 19.05
CA PHE A 162 5.69 -4.47 19.54
C PHE A 162 6.01 -2.99 19.77
N HIS A 163 5.04 -2.07 19.65
CA HIS A 163 5.22 -0.65 20.00
C HIS A 163 5.61 -0.43 21.48
N ILE A 164 5.65 -1.49 22.28
CA ILE A 164 6.01 -1.50 23.70
C ILE A 164 7.52 -1.80 23.93
N ALA A 165 8.25 -2.40 22.97
CA ALA A 165 9.72 -2.55 23.06
C ALA A 165 10.39 -2.98 21.72
N PRO A 166 11.33 -2.20 21.14
CA PRO A 166 12.01 -2.60 19.91
C PRO A 166 13.21 -3.51 20.18
N LYS A 167 13.23 -4.70 19.57
CA LYS A 167 14.42 -5.58 19.44
C LYS A 167 14.68 -5.93 17.98
N HIS A 168 15.89 -6.42 17.70
CA HIS A 168 16.44 -6.91 16.41
C HIS A 168 15.48 -7.74 15.52
N TYR A 169 14.42 -8.32 16.09
CA TYR A 169 13.34 -9.01 15.38
C TYR A 169 12.63 -8.13 14.33
N ILE A 170 12.45 -6.83 14.60
CA ILE A 170 11.83 -5.88 13.65
C ILE A 170 12.61 -5.82 12.33
N LEU A 171 13.94 -5.77 12.41
CA LEU A 171 14.81 -5.70 11.23
C LEU A 171 14.80 -7.02 10.44
N LYS A 172 14.67 -8.16 11.13
CA LYS A 172 14.58 -9.48 10.48
C LYS A 172 13.24 -9.66 9.76
N ALA A 173 12.14 -9.24 10.39
CA ALA A 173 10.81 -9.19 9.79
C ALA A 173 10.78 -8.25 8.58
N ALA A 174 11.29 -7.03 8.70
CA ALA A 174 11.34 -6.09 7.57
C ALA A 174 12.13 -6.64 6.37
N LYS A 175 13.22 -7.39 6.61
CA LYS A 175 14.01 -8.03 5.54
C LYS A 175 13.28 -9.18 4.84
N SER A 176 12.40 -9.91 5.51
CA SER A 176 11.62 -10.98 4.87
C SER A 176 10.51 -10.42 3.97
N LEU A 177 10.03 -9.20 4.25
CA LEU A 177 9.04 -8.50 3.42
C LEU A 177 9.57 -8.09 2.03
N ILE A 178 10.88 -7.92 1.88
CA ILE A 178 11.52 -7.39 0.66
C ILE A 178 11.54 -8.40 -0.49
N LYS A 179 11.44 -9.71 -0.23
CA LYS A 179 11.32 -10.73 -1.29
C LYS A 179 9.85 -10.86 -1.67
N TYR A 180 9.46 -10.42 -2.85
CA TYR A 180 8.06 -10.40 -3.30
C TYR A 180 7.89 -11.29 -4.55
N ASP A 181 7.29 -12.47 -4.37
CA ASP A 181 6.85 -13.32 -5.47
C ASP A 181 5.36 -13.05 -5.74
N LYS A 182 4.94 -13.15 -7.01
CA LYS A 182 3.54 -12.95 -7.41
C LYS A 182 2.68 -14.08 -6.82
N PRO A 183 1.52 -13.79 -6.21
CA PRO A 183 0.61 -14.85 -5.77
C PRO A 183 0.16 -15.70 -6.96
N PRO A 184 -0.22 -16.97 -6.74
CA PRO A 184 -0.81 -17.83 -7.76
C PRO A 184 -2.03 -17.17 -8.44
N GLU A 185 -2.43 -17.70 -9.59
CA GLU A 185 -3.68 -17.28 -10.23
C GLU A 185 -4.86 -18.02 -9.59
N ASN A 186 -5.98 -17.32 -9.40
CA ASN A 186 -7.23 -17.85 -8.87
C ASN A 186 -7.22 -18.24 -7.37
N ASN A 187 -6.61 -17.42 -6.52
CA ASN A 187 -6.61 -17.64 -5.07
C ASN A 187 -7.96 -17.34 -4.43
N LYS A 188 -8.37 -18.19 -3.48
CA LYS A 188 -9.48 -17.94 -2.56
C LYS A 188 -9.11 -16.84 -1.58
N LYS A 189 -10.01 -15.89 -1.37
CA LYS A 189 -9.80 -14.69 -0.56
C LYS A 189 -10.52 -14.80 0.77
N ILE A 190 -9.79 -14.60 1.85
CA ILE A 190 -10.33 -14.59 3.21
C ILE A 190 -10.37 -13.17 3.75
N LEU A 191 -11.48 -12.79 4.37
CA LEU A 191 -11.53 -11.65 5.28
C LEU A 191 -11.17 -12.14 6.69
N TRP A 192 -10.11 -11.58 7.28
CA TRP A 192 -9.74 -11.89 8.65
C TRP A 192 -10.34 -10.86 9.61
N LEU A 193 -11.15 -11.31 10.57
CA LEU A 193 -11.71 -10.47 11.61
C LEU A 193 -10.94 -10.65 12.91
N HIS A 194 -10.74 -9.53 13.62
CA HIS A 194 -9.95 -9.44 14.82
C HIS A 194 -8.43 -9.71 14.64
N LEU A 195 -7.64 -9.58 15.70
CA LEU A 195 -6.19 -9.77 15.73
C LEU A 195 -5.79 -11.22 15.45
N ALA A 196 -5.04 -11.49 14.39
CA ALA A 196 -4.47 -12.81 14.14
C ALA A 196 -3.49 -13.24 15.25
N PRO A 197 -3.39 -14.55 15.58
CA PRO A 197 -2.43 -15.03 16.57
C PRO A 197 -1.00 -14.80 16.08
N TYR A 198 -0.17 -14.19 16.94
CA TYR A 198 1.20 -13.78 16.62
C TYR A 198 2.27 -14.84 16.95
N TYR A 199 1.86 -15.92 17.61
CA TYR A 199 2.73 -16.96 18.17
C TYR A 199 2.65 -18.29 17.42
N ASP A 200 1.62 -18.48 16.57
CA ASP A 200 1.41 -19.72 15.83
C ASP A 200 1.96 -19.62 14.40
N ASN A 201 2.96 -20.46 14.11
CA ASN A 201 3.58 -20.55 12.79
C ASN A 201 2.78 -21.43 11.81
N GLU A 202 1.73 -22.13 12.24
CA GLU A 202 0.90 -22.94 11.33
C GLU A 202 0.05 -22.08 10.40
N LEU A 203 -0.44 -20.91 10.84
CA LEU A 203 -1.12 -19.95 9.96
C LEU A 203 -0.22 -19.50 8.81
N TYR A 204 1.07 -19.30 9.07
CA TYR A 204 2.04 -18.97 8.04
C TYR A 204 2.07 -20.05 6.97
N LYS A 205 1.98 -21.34 7.34
CA LYS A 205 1.96 -22.44 6.38
C LYS A 205 0.66 -22.47 5.57
N ILE A 206 -0.48 -22.23 6.23
CA ILE A 206 -1.82 -22.30 5.61
C ILE A 206 -2.07 -21.14 4.64
N PHE A 207 -1.72 -19.92 5.04
CA PHE A 207 -1.93 -18.69 4.27
C PHE A 207 -0.64 -18.16 3.64
N CYS A 208 0.37 -19.02 3.46
CA CYS A 208 1.60 -18.64 2.77
C CYS A 208 1.29 -18.20 1.34
N ARG A 209 2.16 -17.37 0.76
CA ARG A 209 2.05 -16.91 -0.63
C ARG A 209 1.84 -17.99 -1.69
N THR A 210 2.31 -19.22 -1.47
CA THR A 210 2.14 -20.34 -2.40
C THR A 210 0.84 -21.11 -2.17
N SER A 211 0.06 -20.74 -1.15
CA SER A 211 -1.26 -21.31 -0.88
C SER A 211 -2.26 -20.91 -1.94
N LYS A 212 -3.23 -21.79 -2.19
CA LYS A 212 -4.42 -21.46 -2.99
C LYS A 212 -5.34 -20.46 -2.28
N THR A 213 -5.10 -20.19 -1.00
CA THR A 213 -5.90 -19.29 -0.18
C THR A 213 -5.04 -18.18 0.40
N ILE A 214 -5.56 -16.95 0.37
CA ILE A 214 -4.89 -15.75 0.89
C ILE A 214 -5.85 -14.93 1.72
N VAL A 215 -5.32 -14.25 2.73
CA VAL A 215 -6.07 -13.21 3.44
C VAL A 215 -6.02 -11.95 2.59
N ALA A 216 -7.19 -11.51 2.12
CA ALA A 216 -7.30 -10.39 1.18
C ALA A 216 -7.30 -9.04 1.89
N THR A 217 -7.92 -8.99 3.08
CA THR A 217 -7.88 -7.85 3.98
C THR A 217 -8.23 -8.27 5.41
N SER A 218 -8.15 -7.35 6.36
CA SER A 218 -8.63 -7.56 7.73
C SER A 218 -9.41 -6.39 8.31
N GLU A 219 -10.19 -6.70 9.35
CA GLU A 219 -10.92 -5.71 10.15
C GLU A 219 -10.04 -4.60 10.75
N PHE A 220 -8.75 -4.88 11.02
CA PHE A 220 -7.79 -3.93 11.57
C PHE A 220 -6.87 -3.27 10.53
N GLU A 221 -7.03 -3.56 9.24
CA GLU A 221 -6.37 -2.81 8.16
C GLU A 221 -7.10 -1.49 7.93
N TRP A 222 -6.97 -0.58 8.90
CA TRP A 222 -7.58 0.74 8.91
C TRP A 222 -6.85 1.75 8.02
N ASP A 223 -6.06 1.29 7.05
CA ASP A 223 -5.25 2.13 6.16
C ASP A 223 -6.11 3.15 5.37
N TRP A 224 -7.43 2.92 5.32
CA TRP A 224 -8.43 3.75 4.66
C TRP A 224 -9.27 4.63 5.60
N LEU A 225 -9.08 4.56 6.92
CA LEU A 225 -9.66 5.49 7.89
C LEU A 225 -8.91 6.83 7.80
N TYR A 226 -9.10 7.50 6.66
CA TYR A 226 -8.65 8.85 6.43
C TYR A 226 -9.37 9.78 7.40
N TRP A 227 -8.61 10.40 8.28
CA TRP A 227 -9.10 11.46 9.15
C TRP A 227 -8.07 12.59 9.15
N GLN A 228 -8.52 13.77 8.76
CA GLN A 228 -7.72 14.98 8.79
C GLN A 228 -7.66 15.48 10.24
N VAL A 229 -6.48 15.43 10.85
CA VAL A 229 -6.25 16.00 12.18
C VAL A 229 -6.49 17.51 12.09
N ASP A 230 -7.63 17.98 12.62
CA ASP A 230 -7.79 19.40 12.96
C ASP A 230 -6.82 19.80 14.09
N PRO A 231 -5.76 20.59 13.80
CA PRO A 231 -4.78 21.00 14.80
C PRO A 231 -5.31 22.12 15.71
N VAL A 232 -6.40 22.79 15.32
CA VAL A 232 -7.06 23.82 16.13
C VAL A 232 -7.93 23.17 17.21
N HIS A 233 -8.50 22.00 16.91
CA HIS A 233 -9.38 21.24 17.82
C HIS A 233 -8.89 19.79 18.03
N PRO A 234 -7.68 19.59 18.58
CA PRO A 234 -7.02 18.27 18.57
C PRO A 234 -7.83 17.19 19.29
N PHE A 235 -8.50 17.52 20.40
CA PHE A 235 -9.30 16.55 21.16
C PHE A 235 -10.60 16.14 20.47
N GLN A 236 -11.37 17.09 19.92
CA GLN A 236 -12.57 16.76 19.14
C GLN A 236 -12.22 15.95 17.91
N SER A 237 -11.10 16.31 17.30
CA SER A 237 -10.58 15.63 16.14
C SER A 237 -10.22 14.17 16.53
N LEU A 238 -9.46 13.97 17.62
CA LEU A 238 -9.13 12.62 18.11
C LEU A 238 -10.38 11.82 18.47
N ALA A 239 -11.37 12.47 19.08
CA ALA A 239 -12.66 11.87 19.41
C ALA A 239 -13.41 11.42 18.15
N LYS A 240 -13.39 12.22 17.06
CA LYS A 240 -13.93 11.81 15.76
C LYS A 240 -13.23 10.55 15.24
N LYS A 241 -11.89 10.49 15.32
CA LYS A 241 -11.15 9.27 14.94
C LYS A 241 -11.57 8.06 15.75
N LEU A 242 -11.71 8.20 17.08
CA LEU A 242 -12.18 7.11 17.95
C LEU A 242 -13.61 6.68 17.59
N MET A 243 -14.49 7.61 17.24
CA MET A 243 -15.86 7.30 16.80
C MET A 243 -15.94 6.58 15.45
N LEU A 244 -14.88 6.63 14.65
CA LEU A 244 -14.78 5.89 13.39
C LEU A 244 -14.27 4.45 13.59
N ASN A 245 -13.84 4.08 14.80
CA ASN A 245 -13.48 2.70 15.11
C ASN A 245 -14.75 1.82 15.03
N PRO A 246 -14.82 0.83 14.12
CA PRO A 246 -15.99 -0.02 13.97
C PRO A 246 -16.28 -0.89 15.20
N GLU A 247 -15.29 -1.15 16.06
CA GLU A 247 -15.48 -1.84 17.34
C GLU A 247 -16.12 -0.97 18.43
N ILE A 248 -16.19 0.35 18.23
CA ILE A 248 -16.76 1.28 19.19
C ILE A 248 -18.19 1.65 18.78
N GLY A 249 -19.16 1.19 19.56
CA GLY A 249 -20.56 1.50 19.40
C GLY A 249 -21.43 0.26 19.18
N PRO A 250 -22.60 0.42 18.54
CA PRO A 250 -23.50 -0.70 18.26
C PRO A 250 -22.88 -1.71 17.29
N VAL A 251 -23.21 -2.99 17.48
CA VAL A 251 -22.72 -4.11 16.66
C VAL A 251 -23.06 -3.94 15.18
N GLU A 252 -24.17 -3.28 14.87
CA GLU A 252 -24.64 -3.01 13.52
C GLU A 252 -23.60 -2.21 12.72
N LYS A 253 -22.89 -1.26 13.35
CA LYS A 253 -21.82 -0.50 12.68
C LYS A 253 -20.66 -1.41 12.28
N ARG A 254 -20.30 -2.35 13.15
CA ARG A 254 -19.26 -3.33 12.87
C ARG A 254 -19.71 -4.26 11.75
N ILE A 255 -20.96 -4.75 11.80
CA ILE A 255 -21.55 -5.59 10.75
C ILE A 255 -21.51 -4.88 9.39
N ASP A 256 -21.98 -3.64 9.31
CA ASP A 256 -21.97 -2.86 8.06
C ASP A 256 -20.55 -2.69 7.51
N PHE A 257 -19.59 -2.40 8.39
CA PHE A 257 -18.19 -2.24 8.06
C PHE A 257 -17.58 -3.53 7.48
N VAL A 258 -17.69 -4.65 8.19
CA VAL A 258 -17.09 -5.92 7.76
C VAL A 258 -17.79 -6.49 6.53
N SER A 259 -19.11 -6.26 6.39
CA SER A 259 -19.87 -6.64 5.19
C SER A 259 -19.37 -5.87 3.97
N LYS A 260 -19.18 -4.56 4.12
CA LYS A 260 -18.65 -3.73 3.05
C LYS A 260 -17.25 -4.19 2.64
N LEU A 261 -16.36 -4.45 3.60
CA LEU A 261 -15.03 -5.00 3.31
C LEU A 261 -15.11 -6.32 2.54
N ALA A 262 -15.94 -7.26 3.00
CA ALA A 262 -16.10 -8.56 2.34
C ALA A 262 -16.56 -8.41 0.87
N LEU A 263 -17.53 -7.53 0.61
CA LEU A 263 -18.05 -7.26 -0.73
C LEU A 263 -17.01 -6.53 -1.61
N ASP A 264 -16.34 -5.50 -1.08
CA ASP A 264 -15.35 -4.71 -1.79
C ASP A 264 -14.15 -5.56 -2.23
N PHE A 265 -13.72 -6.50 -1.37
CA PHE A 265 -12.60 -7.41 -1.66
C PHE A 265 -13.02 -8.72 -2.34
N LYS A 266 -14.34 -8.95 -2.50
CA LYS A 266 -14.91 -10.18 -3.06
C LYS A 266 -14.35 -11.42 -2.38
N VAL A 267 -14.50 -11.48 -1.05
CA VAL A 267 -13.96 -12.59 -0.26
C VAL A 267 -14.83 -13.83 -0.40
N ASP A 268 -14.17 -14.99 -0.43
CA ASP A 268 -14.78 -16.32 -0.51
C ASP A 268 -15.12 -16.88 0.88
N GLY A 269 -14.55 -16.31 1.94
CA GLY A 269 -14.83 -16.72 3.31
C GLY A 269 -14.36 -15.71 4.34
N VAL A 270 -14.91 -15.81 5.55
CA VAL A 270 -14.56 -14.96 6.69
C VAL A 270 -14.07 -15.82 7.85
N ILE A 271 -12.94 -15.45 8.44
CA ILE A 271 -12.40 -16.11 9.64
C ILE A 271 -12.31 -15.07 10.75
N HIS A 272 -12.96 -15.33 11.88
CA HIS A 272 -12.85 -14.52 13.09
C HIS A 272 -12.05 -15.27 14.16
N PHE A 273 -11.06 -14.60 14.74
CA PHE A 273 -10.22 -15.15 15.81
C PHE A 273 -10.42 -14.43 17.14
N ASN A 274 -10.80 -15.17 18.20
CA ASN A 274 -10.89 -14.57 19.54
C ASN A 274 -9.54 -14.63 20.23
N HIS A 275 -8.88 -13.48 20.33
CA HIS A 275 -7.55 -13.41 20.89
C HIS A 275 -7.43 -13.59 22.41
N TRP A 276 -8.45 -13.38 23.25
CA TRP A 276 -8.29 -13.36 24.72
C TRP A 276 -9.19 -14.36 25.47
N GLY A 277 -9.64 -15.44 24.81
CA GLY A 277 -10.60 -16.39 25.41
C GLY A 277 -11.87 -15.75 25.98
N CYS A 278 -12.13 -14.47 25.69
CA CYS A 278 -13.06 -13.61 26.43
C CYS A 278 -14.22 -13.14 25.55
N LYS A 279 -15.39 -13.05 26.19
CA LYS A 279 -16.70 -12.59 25.70
C LYS A 279 -16.70 -11.25 24.96
N GLN A 280 -15.65 -10.43 25.02
CA GLN A 280 -15.62 -9.11 24.38
C GLN A 280 -15.77 -9.17 22.86
N SER A 281 -15.02 -10.04 22.17
CA SER A 281 -15.17 -10.21 20.71
C SER A 281 -16.18 -11.30 20.34
N TRP A 282 -16.57 -12.15 21.30
CA TRP A 282 -17.52 -13.24 21.08
C TRP A 282 -18.99 -12.83 21.25
N GLY A 283 -19.26 -11.81 22.07
CA GLY A 283 -20.63 -11.41 22.42
C GLY A 283 -21.50 -11.06 21.20
N SER A 284 -20.91 -10.47 20.17
CA SER A 284 -21.58 -10.07 18.93
C SER A 284 -21.37 -11.03 17.75
N ILE A 285 -20.58 -12.09 17.93
CA ILE A 285 -20.12 -12.92 16.80
C ILE A 285 -21.27 -13.62 16.07
N HIS A 286 -22.30 -14.01 16.82
CA HIS A 286 -23.49 -14.67 16.29
C HIS A 286 -24.23 -13.75 15.31
N LEU A 287 -24.38 -12.46 15.64
CA LEU A 287 -25.01 -11.47 14.77
C LEU A 287 -24.18 -11.23 13.50
N ILE A 288 -22.85 -11.16 13.63
CA ILE A 288 -21.95 -11.02 12.49
C ILE A 288 -22.04 -12.26 11.58
N LYS A 289 -22.03 -13.46 12.17
CA LYS A 289 -22.17 -14.73 11.45
C LYS A 289 -23.49 -14.82 10.69
N GLU A 290 -24.61 -14.54 11.35
CA GLU A 290 -25.95 -14.52 10.73
C GLU A 290 -26.02 -13.54 9.55
N ASN A 291 -25.34 -12.39 9.66
CA ASN A 291 -25.26 -11.45 8.56
C ASN A 291 -24.47 -12.00 7.37
N PHE A 292 -23.33 -12.65 7.60
CA PHE A 292 -22.55 -13.28 6.52
C PHE A 292 -23.28 -14.48 5.89
N GLU A 293 -24.03 -15.24 6.67
CA GLU A 293 -24.93 -16.29 6.15
C GLU A 293 -25.97 -15.70 5.19
N LYS A 294 -26.58 -14.55 5.53
CA LYS A 294 -27.50 -13.82 4.62
C LYS A 294 -26.81 -13.32 3.35
N LEU A 295 -25.54 -12.97 3.42
CA LEU A 295 -24.72 -12.59 2.26
C LEU A 295 -24.25 -13.80 1.43
N GLY A 296 -24.50 -15.03 1.90
CA GLY A 296 -24.02 -16.25 1.25
C GLY A 296 -22.51 -16.44 1.35
N ILE A 297 -21.85 -15.78 2.30
CA ILE A 297 -20.40 -15.88 2.49
C ILE A 297 -20.13 -16.78 3.71
N PRO A 298 -19.38 -17.89 3.54
CA PRO A 298 -19.02 -18.77 4.63
C PRO A 298 -18.26 -18.07 5.76
N PHE A 299 -18.57 -18.44 7.01
CA PHE A 299 -18.02 -17.81 8.21
C PHE A 299 -17.50 -18.84 9.21
N LEU A 300 -16.24 -18.72 9.62
CA LEU A 300 -15.62 -19.53 10.65
C LEU A 300 -15.25 -18.67 11.86
N ALA A 301 -15.80 -19.02 13.02
CA ALA A 301 -15.44 -18.41 14.29
C ALA A 301 -14.55 -19.38 15.09
N ILE A 302 -13.33 -18.96 15.43
CA ILE A 302 -12.37 -19.78 16.19
C ILE A 302 -11.98 -19.06 17.47
N ASP A 303 -12.05 -19.80 18.58
CA ASP A 303 -11.51 -19.35 19.85
C ASP A 303 -9.98 -19.38 19.85
N GLY A 304 -9.37 -18.68 20.79
CA GLY A 304 -7.93 -18.58 20.90
C GLY A 304 -7.49 -17.85 22.16
N ASP A 305 -6.19 -17.94 22.45
CA ASP A 305 -5.56 -17.13 23.49
C ASP A 305 -4.19 -16.67 23.02
N CYS A 306 -4.07 -15.37 22.77
CA CYS A 306 -2.87 -14.67 22.39
C CYS A 306 -1.91 -14.44 23.54
N VAL A 307 -2.27 -14.78 24.77
CA VAL A 307 -1.44 -14.61 25.97
C VAL A 307 -1.04 -15.97 26.52
N ASP A 308 -1.98 -16.89 26.68
CA ASP A 308 -1.73 -18.23 27.22
C ASP A 308 -1.85 -19.31 26.14
N HIS A 309 -0.70 -19.67 25.56
CA HIS A 309 -0.61 -20.68 24.51
C HIS A 309 -0.93 -22.11 24.99
N SER A 310 -1.02 -22.36 26.30
CA SER A 310 -1.38 -23.67 26.83
C SER A 310 -2.89 -23.96 26.73
N ASN A 311 -3.71 -22.92 26.56
CA ASN A 311 -5.17 -23.04 26.45
C ASN A 311 -5.64 -23.52 25.07
N GLN A 312 -4.74 -23.70 24.09
CA GLN A 312 -5.10 -24.26 22.79
C GLN A 312 -4.04 -25.19 22.18
N SER A 313 -4.51 -26.28 21.58
CA SER A 313 -3.70 -27.12 20.71
C SER A 313 -3.66 -26.52 19.29
N SER A 314 -2.47 -26.21 18.79
CA SER A 314 -2.24 -25.73 17.42
C SER A 314 -2.79 -26.69 16.35
N ALA A 315 -2.83 -27.99 16.66
CA ALA A 315 -3.41 -29.00 15.76
C ALA A 315 -4.94 -28.82 15.60
N GLN A 316 -5.67 -28.56 16.68
CA GLN A 316 -7.11 -28.35 16.63
C GLN A 316 -7.46 -27.07 15.86
N PHE A 317 -6.67 -26.01 16.07
CA PHE A 317 -6.80 -24.75 15.35
C PHE A 317 -6.61 -24.94 13.84
N LYS A 318 -5.54 -25.64 13.45
CA LYS A 318 -5.22 -25.98 12.06
C LYS A 318 -6.32 -26.79 11.38
N THR A 319 -6.78 -27.89 11.98
CA THR A 319 -7.81 -28.75 11.38
C THR A 319 -9.10 -27.98 11.08
N ARG A 320 -9.51 -27.07 11.96
CA ARG A 320 -10.72 -26.26 11.75
C ARG A 320 -10.58 -25.30 10.58
N ILE A 321 -9.40 -24.68 10.43
CA ILE A 321 -9.13 -23.80 9.30
C ILE A 321 -9.06 -24.61 8.02
N GLU A 322 -8.30 -25.71 7.97
CA GLU A 322 -8.18 -26.55 6.78
C GLU A 322 -9.55 -27.06 6.31
N ALA A 323 -10.38 -27.58 7.22
CA ALA A 323 -11.74 -28.02 6.89
C ALA A 323 -12.63 -26.89 6.35
N PHE A 324 -12.49 -25.67 6.89
CA PHE A 324 -13.20 -24.51 6.37
C PHE A 324 -12.68 -24.08 4.99
N LEU A 325 -11.37 -24.16 4.77
CA LEU A 325 -10.77 -23.85 3.48
C LEU A 325 -11.21 -24.84 2.40
N GLU A 326 -11.28 -26.14 2.72
CA GLU A 326 -11.82 -27.17 1.83
C GLU A 326 -13.30 -26.93 1.49
N MET A 327 -14.10 -26.46 2.45
CA MET A 327 -15.51 -26.15 2.24
C MET A 327 -15.73 -24.98 1.26
N ILE A 328 -14.80 -24.04 1.18
CA ILE A 328 -14.88 -22.88 0.28
C ILE A 328 -14.11 -23.09 -1.05
N GLU A 329 -13.41 -24.22 -1.23
CA GLU A 329 -12.75 -24.57 -2.51
C GLU A 329 -13.78 -24.79 -3.64
#